data_AF-A0A6J1CAB5-F1
#
_entry.id   AF-A0A6J1CAB5-F1
#
_cell.length_a   1.000
_cell.length_b   1.000
_cell.length_c   1.000
_cell.angle_alpha   90.00
_cell.angle_beta   90.00
_cell.angle_gamma   90.00
#
_symmetry.space_group_name_H-M   'P 1'
#
loop_
_entity.id
_entity.type
_entity.pdbx_description
1 polymer ?
#
loop_
_entity_poly.entity_id
_entity_poly.type
_entity_poly.pdbx_seq_one_letter_code
_entity_poly.pdbx_strand_id
1 'polypeptide(L)'
;MGKNDHRDERVQAVLRLLSKQAPLTTKQEKFCNTACVERFLKAKGENVKKAVKSLRACLSWRDSIGIDHLIADEFSAELADGVAYVAGHDEELRPVLIFRIKQDYPKFHSQKLFIRLLVFTLEVAIGTMPKNTNQMIILFDASFFRSASAFMNLFLAMLKIVADFYPGLLHSAFVIDPPSLFSYLWKGVRPFVELSTVT
;
A
#
# COMPACT_ATOMS: atom_id res chain seq x y z
N MET A 1 11.13 -32.16 -2.04
CA MET A 1 11.24 -31.49 -3.36
C MET A 1 10.03 -30.62 -3.75
N GLY A 2 8.77 -30.88 -3.34
CA GLY A 2 7.61 -30.34 -4.09
C GLY A 2 7.04 -28.94 -3.81
N LYS A 3 7.40 -28.23 -2.73
CA LYS A 3 6.70 -26.97 -2.37
C LYS A 3 7.26 -25.70 -3.04
N ASN A 4 8.57 -25.66 -3.28
CA ASN A 4 9.22 -24.55 -4.00
C ASN A 4 8.99 -24.66 -5.51
N ASP A 5 9.01 -25.88 -6.05
CA ASP A 5 8.81 -26.13 -7.49
C ASP A 5 7.41 -25.65 -7.94
N HIS A 6 6.36 -26.02 -7.20
CA HIS A 6 5.00 -25.52 -7.47
C HIS A 6 4.82 -24.01 -7.30
N ARG A 7 5.64 -23.38 -6.44
CA ARG A 7 5.61 -21.92 -6.27
C ARG A 7 6.22 -21.24 -7.49
N ASP A 8 7.38 -21.71 -7.92
CA ASP A 8 8.07 -21.21 -9.10
C ASP A 8 7.20 -21.40 -10.36
N GLU A 9 6.56 -22.55 -10.51
CA GLU A 9 5.58 -22.82 -11.58
C GLU A 9 4.46 -21.76 -11.64
N ARG A 10 3.87 -21.40 -10.48
CA ARG A 10 2.78 -20.41 -10.42
C ARG A 10 3.26 -19.01 -10.76
N VAL A 11 4.43 -18.61 -10.26
CA VAL A 11 5.03 -17.32 -10.60
C VAL A 11 5.26 -17.23 -12.12
N GLN A 12 5.86 -18.27 -12.71
CA GLN A 12 6.09 -18.33 -14.15
C GLN A 12 4.77 -18.31 -14.94
N ALA A 13 3.73 -19.00 -14.45
CA ALA A 13 2.41 -18.97 -15.08
C ALA A 13 1.80 -17.56 -15.06
N VAL A 14 1.90 -16.81 -13.96
CA VAL A 14 1.43 -15.42 -13.87
C VAL A 14 2.17 -14.54 -14.87
N LEU A 15 3.50 -14.61 -14.89
CA LEU A 15 4.33 -13.80 -15.80
C LEU A 15 3.99 -14.07 -17.28
N ARG A 16 3.91 -15.35 -17.67
CA ARG A 16 3.53 -15.74 -19.04
C ARG A 16 2.15 -15.22 -19.43
N LEU A 17 1.18 -15.31 -18.52
CA LEU A 17 -0.18 -14.83 -18.79
C LEU A 17 -0.26 -13.30 -18.88
N LEU A 18 0.52 -12.58 -18.07
CA LEU A 18 0.62 -11.13 -18.18
C LEU A 18 1.16 -10.73 -19.55
N SER A 19 2.31 -11.25 -19.97
CA SER A 19 2.91 -10.91 -21.26
C SER A 19 2.02 -11.30 -22.44
N LYS A 20 1.27 -12.41 -22.34
CA LYS A 20 0.34 -12.86 -23.39
C LYS A 20 -0.85 -11.92 -23.58
N GLN A 21 -1.39 -11.33 -22.51
CA GLN A 21 -2.56 -10.44 -22.60
C GLN A 21 -2.21 -9.05 -23.12
N ALA A 22 -1.05 -8.52 -22.74
CA ALA A 22 -0.48 -7.30 -23.32
C ALA A 22 1.03 -7.27 -23.04
N PRO A 23 1.86 -6.80 -23.99
CA PRO A 23 3.27 -6.58 -23.74
C PRO A 23 3.49 -5.64 -22.55
N LEU A 24 4.40 -6.02 -21.65
CA LEU A 24 4.81 -5.17 -20.55
C LEU A 24 5.92 -4.22 -21.02
N THR A 25 5.95 -3.01 -20.47
CA THR A 25 7.12 -2.14 -20.65
C THR A 25 8.30 -2.67 -19.83
N THR A 26 9.54 -2.31 -20.19
CA THR A 26 10.73 -2.71 -19.44
C THR A 26 10.66 -2.35 -17.95
N LYS A 27 9.99 -1.25 -17.60
CA LYS A 27 9.77 -0.85 -16.21
C LYS A 27 8.76 -1.76 -15.50
N GLN A 28 7.67 -2.10 -16.17
CA GLN A 28 6.66 -3.02 -15.64
C GLN A 28 7.25 -4.43 -15.46
N GLU A 29 8.10 -4.89 -16.38
CA GLU A 29 8.84 -6.15 -16.23
C GLU A 29 9.74 -6.16 -14.99
N LYS A 30 10.49 -5.09 -14.75
CA LYS A 30 11.31 -4.93 -13.53
C LYS A 30 10.48 -4.92 -12.26
N PHE A 31 9.32 -4.26 -12.28
CA PHE A 31 8.39 -4.21 -11.16
C PHE A 31 7.77 -5.59 -10.89
N CYS A 32 7.38 -6.33 -11.93
CA CYS A 32 6.83 -7.68 -11.85
C CYS A 32 7.90 -8.76 -11.61
N ASN A 33 8.85 -8.51 -10.70
CA ASN A 33 9.80 -9.54 -10.26
C ASN A 33 9.11 -10.65 -9.44
N THR A 34 9.84 -11.74 -9.20
CA THR A 34 9.35 -12.92 -8.45
C THR A 34 8.68 -12.53 -7.13
N ALA A 35 9.34 -11.72 -6.30
CA ALA A 35 8.80 -11.32 -5.00
C ALA A 35 7.51 -10.50 -5.12
N CYS A 36 7.40 -9.64 -6.12
CA CYS A 36 6.16 -8.92 -6.42
C CYS A 36 5.03 -9.88 -6.79
N VAL A 37 5.28 -10.79 -7.73
CA VAL A 37 4.28 -11.76 -8.19
C VAL A 37 3.82 -12.68 -7.05
N GLU A 38 4.73 -13.13 -6.19
CA GLU A 38 4.43 -13.92 -5.01
C GLU A 38 3.50 -13.19 -4.04
N ARG A 39 3.72 -11.89 -3.80
CA ARG A 39 2.83 -11.09 -2.95
C ARG A 39 1.41 -11.02 -3.50
N PHE A 40 1.27 -10.82 -4.82
CA PHE A 40 -0.04 -10.81 -5.47
C PHE A 40 -0.70 -12.19 -5.50
N LEU A 41 0.07 -13.27 -5.66
CA LEU A 41 -0.45 -14.65 -5.56
C LEU A 41 -0.97 -14.93 -4.15
N LYS A 42 -0.17 -14.63 -3.12
CA LYS A 42 -0.55 -14.83 -1.72
C LYS A 42 -1.81 -14.04 -1.36
N ALA A 43 -1.88 -12.77 -1.78
CA ALA A 43 -3.04 -11.89 -1.55
C ALA A 43 -4.25 -12.21 -2.43
N LYS A 44 -4.22 -13.30 -3.22
CA LYS A 44 -5.33 -13.81 -4.03
C LYS A 44 -5.50 -15.31 -3.85
N GLY A 45 -5.05 -15.86 -2.71
CA GLY A 45 -5.27 -17.24 -2.33
C GLY A 45 -4.59 -18.23 -3.29
N GLU A 46 -3.40 -17.88 -3.78
CA GLU A 46 -2.62 -18.66 -4.74
C GLU A 46 -3.30 -18.87 -6.10
N ASN A 47 -4.35 -18.11 -6.40
CA ASN A 47 -5.08 -18.24 -7.65
C ASN A 47 -4.41 -17.41 -8.76
N VAL A 48 -3.77 -18.11 -9.70
CA VAL A 48 -3.04 -17.51 -10.84
C VAL A 48 -3.90 -16.50 -11.63
N LYS A 49 -5.16 -16.84 -11.96
CA LYS A 49 -6.01 -15.94 -12.76
C LYS A 49 -6.38 -14.66 -12.00
N LYS A 50 -6.71 -14.78 -10.71
CA LYS A 50 -7.01 -13.63 -9.84
C LYS A 50 -5.76 -12.75 -9.65
N ALA A 51 -4.60 -13.36 -9.44
CA ALA A 51 -3.32 -12.65 -9.32
C ALA A 51 -2.97 -11.87 -10.59
N VAL A 52 -3.09 -12.48 -11.78
CA VAL A 52 -2.89 -11.81 -13.07
C VAL A 52 -3.83 -10.61 -13.22
N LYS A 53 -5.12 -10.77 -12.93
CA LYS A 53 -6.11 -9.67 -13.00
C LYS A 53 -5.75 -8.53 -12.03
N SER A 54 -5.40 -8.86 -10.79
CA SER A 54 -5.05 -7.89 -9.75
C SER A 54 -3.77 -7.14 -10.08
N LEU A 55 -2.73 -7.85 -10.53
CA LEU A 55 -1.44 -7.27 -10.88
C LEU A 55 -1.58 -6.36 -12.11
N ARG A 56 -2.38 -6.73 -13.10
CA ARG A 56 -2.69 -5.85 -14.25
C ARG A 56 -3.42 -4.57 -13.84
N ALA A 57 -4.42 -4.69 -12.96
CA ALA A 57 -5.09 -3.52 -12.40
C ALA A 57 -4.11 -2.62 -11.64
N CYS A 58 -3.16 -3.21 -10.90
CA CYS A 58 -2.10 -2.47 -10.24
C CYS A 58 -1.22 -1.72 -11.27
N LEU A 59 -0.70 -2.39 -12.30
CA LEU A 59 0.12 -1.75 -13.33
C LEU A 59 -0.61 -0.56 -13.99
N SER A 60 -1.87 -0.74 -14.39
CA SER A 60 -2.67 0.34 -14.98
C SER A 60 -2.89 1.51 -14.01
N TRP A 61 -3.13 1.21 -12.73
CA TRP A 61 -3.28 2.23 -11.70
C TRP A 61 -1.97 2.99 -11.47
N ARG A 62 -0.82 2.31 -11.39
CA ARG A 62 0.51 2.93 -11.28
C ARG A 62 0.78 3.91 -12.42
N ASP A 63 0.41 3.54 -13.64
CA ASP A 63 0.53 4.42 -14.81
C ASP A 63 -0.43 5.63 -14.69
N SER A 64 -1.70 5.40 -14.32
CA SER A 64 -2.71 6.47 -14.18
C SER A 64 -2.37 7.53 -13.14
N ILE A 65 -1.71 7.12 -12.05
CA ILE A 65 -1.26 8.03 -11.01
C ILE A 65 0.14 8.57 -11.31
N GLY A 66 0.83 8.08 -12.34
CA GLY A 66 2.15 8.57 -12.74
C GLY A 66 3.22 8.41 -11.66
N ILE A 67 3.29 7.23 -11.03
CA ILE A 67 4.25 6.95 -9.93
C ILE A 67 5.69 7.27 -10.31
N ASP A 68 6.07 6.97 -11.55
CA ASP A 68 7.42 7.20 -12.08
C ASP A 68 7.82 8.69 -12.15
N HIS A 69 6.86 9.59 -11.99
CA HIS A 69 7.05 11.05 -12.08
C HIS A 69 6.79 11.75 -10.74
N LEU A 70 6.63 11.01 -9.65
CA LEU A 70 6.49 11.62 -8.32
C LEU A 70 7.82 12.24 -7.89
N ILE A 71 7.77 13.51 -7.50
CA ILE A 71 8.92 14.27 -7.00
C ILE A 71 8.52 14.99 -5.72
N ALA A 72 9.48 15.19 -4.81
CA ALA A 72 9.22 15.80 -3.51
C ALA A 72 8.63 17.22 -3.62
N ASP A 73 9.04 17.99 -4.64
CA ASP A 73 8.61 19.38 -4.86
C ASP A 73 7.09 19.52 -4.99
N GLU A 74 6.41 18.49 -5.52
CA GLU A 74 4.95 18.46 -5.61
C GLU A 74 4.26 18.52 -4.24
N PHE A 75 4.94 18.04 -3.20
CA PHE A 75 4.42 17.91 -1.85
C PHE A 75 5.15 18.81 -0.85
N SER A 76 5.84 19.84 -1.34
CA SER A 76 6.72 20.67 -0.50
C SER A 76 6.01 21.25 0.73
N ALA A 77 4.76 21.69 0.58
CA ALA A 77 3.95 22.20 1.69
C ALA A 77 3.61 21.09 2.70
N GLU A 78 3.16 19.92 2.21
CA GLU A 78 2.78 18.79 3.05
C GLU A 78 3.98 18.16 3.78
N LEU A 79 5.13 18.11 3.12
CA LEU A 79 6.38 17.64 3.70
C LEU A 79 6.89 18.62 4.77
N ALA A 80 6.81 19.93 4.51
CA ALA A 80 7.17 20.96 5.49
C ALA A 80 6.26 20.94 6.72
N ASP A 81 4.96 20.71 6.52
CA ASP A 81 3.96 20.57 7.59
C ASP A 81 4.06 19.22 8.35
N GLY A 82 4.86 18.27 7.84
CA GLY A 82 5.02 16.94 8.44
C GLY A 82 3.78 16.05 8.30
N VAL A 83 2.99 16.23 7.23
CA VAL A 83 1.75 15.48 6.97
C VAL A 83 2.02 13.99 6.75
N ALA A 84 3.11 13.66 6.05
CA ALA A 84 3.52 12.28 5.81
C ALA A 84 5.05 12.19 5.67
N TYR A 85 5.66 11.20 6.32
CA TYR A 85 7.12 11.00 6.25
C TYR A 85 7.53 9.58 6.66
N VAL A 86 8.76 9.19 6.29
CA VAL A 86 9.40 7.95 6.73
C VAL A 86 10.28 8.26 7.94
N ALA A 87 9.97 7.65 9.08
CA ALA A 87 10.55 7.91 10.40
C ALA A 87 11.58 6.81 10.78
N GLY A 88 12.49 6.49 9.88
CA GLY A 88 13.51 5.46 10.11
C GLY A 88 12.95 4.02 10.00
N HIS A 89 13.52 3.12 10.80
CA HIS A 89 13.23 1.69 10.77
C HIS A 89 13.05 1.13 12.19
N ASP A 90 12.30 0.05 12.31
CA ASP A 90 12.23 -0.73 13.55
C ASP A 90 13.42 -1.71 13.70
N GLU A 91 13.36 -2.56 14.73
CA GLU A 91 14.42 -3.53 15.06
C GLU A 91 14.64 -4.58 13.95
N GLU A 92 13.60 -4.91 13.17
CA GLU A 92 13.68 -5.79 12.00
C GLU A 92 13.96 -5.05 10.68
N LEU A 93 14.41 -3.80 10.77
CA LEU A 93 14.73 -2.94 9.64
C LEU A 93 13.53 -2.69 8.70
N ARG A 94 12.30 -2.77 9.21
CA ARG A 94 11.08 -2.37 8.47
C ARG A 94 10.95 -0.87 8.53
N PRO A 95 10.83 -0.17 7.39
CA PRO A 95 10.62 1.27 7.41
C PRO A 95 9.30 1.61 8.09
N VAL A 96 9.35 2.67 8.88
CA VAL A 96 8.22 3.17 9.66
C VAL A 96 7.69 4.43 8.98
N LEU A 97 6.44 4.40 8.53
CA LEU A 97 5.76 5.55 7.91
C LEU A 97 4.85 6.20 8.93
N ILE A 98 4.84 7.53 8.98
CA ILE A 98 3.94 8.29 9.85
C ILE A 98 3.08 9.20 8.99
N PHE A 99 1.76 9.13 9.20
CA PHE A 99 0.77 10.03 8.60
C PHE A 99 0.10 10.86 9.70
N ARG A 100 0.28 12.18 9.65
CA ARG A 100 -0.27 13.17 10.58
C ARG A 100 -1.21 14.11 9.84
N ILE A 101 -2.34 13.57 9.42
CA ILE A 101 -3.27 14.28 8.53
C ILE A 101 -4.28 15.06 9.38
N LYS A 102 -4.44 16.35 9.09
CA LYS A 102 -5.46 17.18 9.74
C LYS A 102 -6.85 16.81 9.20
N GLN A 103 -7.89 16.80 10.04
CA GLN A 103 -9.25 16.41 9.64
C GLN A 103 -9.81 17.25 8.48
N ASP A 104 -9.41 18.50 8.37
CA ASP A 104 -9.83 19.44 7.33
C ASP A 104 -8.98 19.35 6.05
N TYR A 105 -7.92 18.54 6.02
CA TYR A 105 -7.09 18.35 4.83
C TYR A 105 -7.90 18.07 3.55
N PRO A 106 -8.92 17.17 3.54
CA PRO A 106 -9.73 16.90 2.34
C PRO A 106 -10.63 18.06 1.91
N LYS A 107 -10.80 19.11 2.73
CA LYS A 107 -11.56 20.32 2.35
C LYS A 107 -10.74 21.26 1.48
N PHE A 108 -9.43 21.27 1.68
CA PHE A 108 -8.51 22.19 1.01
C PHE A 108 -7.65 21.51 -0.06
N HIS A 109 -7.55 20.18 -0.03
CA HIS A 109 -6.71 19.41 -0.93
C HIS A 109 -7.55 18.38 -1.70
N SER A 110 -7.18 18.16 -2.96
CA SER A 110 -7.86 17.16 -3.79
C SER A 110 -7.56 15.74 -3.31
N GLN A 111 -8.51 14.83 -3.53
CA GLN A 111 -8.28 13.40 -3.31
C GLN A 111 -7.08 12.88 -4.13
N LYS A 112 -6.88 13.40 -5.35
CA LYS A 112 -5.74 13.02 -6.20
C LYS A 112 -4.41 13.37 -5.53
N LEU A 113 -4.28 14.58 -4.98
CA LEU A 113 -3.08 15.02 -4.27
C LEU A 113 -2.82 14.15 -3.04
N PHE A 114 -3.86 13.86 -2.25
CA PHE A 114 -3.76 12.97 -1.10
C PHE A 114 -3.23 11.57 -1.47
N ILE A 115 -3.81 10.94 -2.49
CA ILE A 115 -3.39 9.60 -2.92
C ILE A 115 -1.95 9.65 -3.45
N ARG A 116 -1.57 10.71 -4.17
CA ARG A 116 -0.20 10.88 -4.67
C ARG A 116 0.81 11.07 -3.53
N LEU A 117 0.48 11.84 -2.49
CA LEU A 117 1.32 11.98 -1.29
C LEU A 117 1.50 10.65 -0.55
N LEU A 118 0.40 9.90 -0.37
CA LEU A 118 0.44 8.56 0.22
C LEU A 118 1.38 7.65 -0.58
N VAL A 119 1.19 7.59 -1.89
CA VAL A 119 2.00 6.75 -2.78
C VAL A 119 3.46 7.18 -2.80
N PHE A 120 3.73 8.48 -2.86
CA PHE A 120 5.09 9.01 -2.75
C PHE A 120 5.77 8.53 -1.47
N THR A 121 5.09 8.65 -0.32
CA THR A 121 5.62 8.21 0.97
C THR A 121 5.85 6.70 1.03
N LEU A 122 4.96 5.89 0.44
CA LEU A 122 5.11 4.44 0.31
C LEU A 122 6.31 4.06 -0.56
N GLU A 123 6.49 4.70 -1.72
CA GLU A 123 7.61 4.41 -2.64
C GLU A 123 8.94 4.84 -2.02
N VAL A 124 8.99 5.97 -1.29
CA VAL A 124 10.16 6.37 -0.51
C VAL A 124 10.50 5.30 0.54
N ALA A 125 9.51 4.82 1.30
CA ALA A 125 9.72 3.77 2.29
C ALA A 125 10.21 2.46 1.67
N ILE A 126 9.65 2.05 0.53
CA ILE A 126 10.11 0.87 -0.21
C ILE A 126 11.56 1.05 -0.68
N GLY A 127 11.92 2.26 -1.11
CA GLY A 127 13.29 2.61 -1.51
C GLY A 127 14.32 2.52 -0.39
N THR A 128 13.89 2.61 0.87
CA THR A 128 14.78 2.47 2.05
C THR A 128 14.79 1.06 2.64
N MET A 129 14.04 0.11 2.07
CA MET A 129 14.05 -1.27 2.54
C MET A 129 15.37 -1.98 2.17
N PRO A 130 16.05 -2.63 3.14
CA PRO A 130 17.18 -3.51 2.80
C PRO A 130 16.67 -4.76 2.07
N LYS A 131 17.56 -5.45 1.35
CA LYS A 131 17.21 -6.60 0.48
C LYS A 131 16.44 -7.74 1.18
N ASN A 132 16.60 -7.87 2.50
CA ASN A 132 15.97 -8.94 3.30
C ASN A 132 14.66 -8.52 3.95
N THR A 133 14.28 -7.25 3.83
CA THR A 133 13.07 -6.71 4.43
C THR A 133 12.05 -6.42 3.35
N ASN A 134 10.86 -7.00 3.51
CA ASN A 134 9.78 -6.94 2.52
C ASN A 134 8.49 -6.36 3.09
N GLN A 135 8.55 -5.70 4.25
CA GLN A 135 7.38 -5.14 4.91
C GLN A 135 7.68 -3.78 5.55
N MET A 136 6.63 -3.00 5.78
CA MET A 136 6.65 -1.67 6.40
C MET A 136 5.63 -1.59 7.53
N ILE A 137 5.82 -0.61 8.42
CA ILE A 137 4.87 -0.25 9.47
C ILE A 137 4.27 1.11 9.15
N ILE A 138 2.96 1.26 9.34
CA ILE A 138 2.29 2.55 9.18
C ILE A 138 1.72 3.00 10.53
N LEU A 139 2.04 4.22 10.95
CA LEU A 139 1.40 4.89 12.06
C LEU A 139 0.52 6.03 11.55
N PHE A 140 -0.70 6.07 12.07
CA PHE A 140 -1.66 7.13 11.80
C PHE A 140 -1.87 7.94 13.06
N ASP A 141 -1.38 9.17 13.04
CA ASP A 141 -1.66 10.14 14.09
C ASP A 141 -3.05 10.74 13.85
N ALA A 142 -4.01 10.30 14.68
CA ALA A 142 -5.38 10.74 14.64
C ALA A 142 -5.68 11.87 15.63
N SER A 143 -4.66 12.44 16.29
CA SER A 143 -4.83 13.50 17.30
C SER A 143 -5.53 14.76 16.76
N PHE A 144 -5.44 15.00 15.45
CA PHE A 144 -6.12 16.11 14.76
C PHE A 144 -7.57 15.79 14.34
N PHE A 145 -8.07 14.58 14.59
CA PHE A 145 -9.44 14.20 14.30
C PHE A 145 -10.34 14.36 15.51
N ARG A 146 -11.45 15.08 15.31
CA ARG A 146 -12.55 15.17 16.28
C ARG A 146 -13.68 14.18 15.96
N SER A 147 -13.83 13.83 14.69
CA SER A 147 -14.86 12.92 14.20
C SER A 147 -14.26 11.55 13.88
N ALA A 148 -14.72 10.52 14.59
CA ALA A 148 -14.33 9.14 14.32
C ALA A 148 -14.79 8.65 12.94
N SER A 149 -15.94 9.11 12.43
CA SER A 149 -16.39 8.74 11.09
C SER A 149 -15.50 9.36 10.01
N ALA A 150 -15.09 10.63 10.18
CA ALA A 150 -14.17 11.30 9.25
C ALA A 150 -12.81 10.58 9.22
N PHE A 151 -12.26 10.24 10.38
CA PHE A 151 -11.03 9.47 10.48
C PHE A 151 -11.17 8.10 9.82
N MET A 152 -12.22 7.34 10.16
CA MET A 152 -12.47 6.00 9.60
C MET A 152 -12.56 6.02 8.08
N ASN A 153 -13.23 6.99 7.47
CA ASN A 153 -13.34 7.10 6.02
C ASN A 153 -11.97 7.27 5.35
N LEU A 154 -11.13 8.15 5.91
CA LEU A 154 -9.77 8.37 5.39
C LEU A 154 -8.88 7.15 5.61
N PHE A 155 -8.91 6.58 6.81
CA PHE A 155 -8.10 5.43 7.21
C PHE A 155 -8.41 4.20 6.35
N LEU A 156 -9.70 3.87 6.16
CA LEU A 156 -10.11 2.75 5.31
C LEU A 156 -9.76 2.97 3.84
N ALA A 157 -9.88 4.20 3.33
CA ALA A 157 -9.45 4.52 1.97
C ALA A 157 -7.94 4.28 1.78
N MET A 158 -7.12 4.66 2.75
CA MET A 158 -5.67 4.39 2.73
C MET A 158 -5.38 2.88 2.80
N LEU A 159 -5.98 2.16 3.76
CA LEU A 159 -5.79 0.72 3.88
C LEU A 159 -6.20 -0.03 2.60
N LYS A 160 -7.26 0.43 1.93
CA LYS A 160 -7.69 -0.13 0.65
C LYS A 160 -6.63 0.03 -0.44
N ILE A 161 -6.02 1.20 -0.57
CA ILE A 161 -4.92 1.44 -1.53
C ILE A 161 -3.74 0.51 -1.24
N VAL A 162 -3.35 0.39 0.04
CA VAL A 162 -2.25 -0.48 0.46
C VAL A 162 -2.58 -1.96 0.15
N ALA A 163 -3.79 -2.41 0.46
CA ALA A 163 -4.21 -3.80 0.21
C ALA A 163 -4.29 -4.14 -1.28
N ASP A 164 -4.80 -3.22 -2.12
CA ASP A 164 -5.02 -3.47 -3.54
C ASP A 164 -3.72 -3.36 -4.36
N PHE A 165 -2.84 -2.42 -4.02
CA PHE A 165 -1.69 -2.05 -4.87
C PHE A 165 -0.33 -2.35 -4.25
N TYR A 166 -0.26 -2.53 -2.93
CA TYR A 166 0.95 -2.89 -2.16
C TYR A 166 0.75 -4.17 -1.34
N PRO A 167 0.16 -5.24 -1.92
CA PRO A 167 -0.20 -6.43 -1.15
C PRO A 167 1.04 -7.04 -0.48
N GLY A 168 0.88 -7.50 0.75
CA GLY A 168 1.94 -8.18 1.51
C GLY A 168 3.06 -7.28 2.03
N LEU A 169 3.07 -5.98 1.71
CA LEU A 169 4.07 -5.04 2.21
C LEU A 169 3.69 -4.43 3.56
N LEU A 170 2.42 -4.41 3.96
CA LEU A 170 2.04 -3.94 5.30
C LEU A 170 2.31 -5.02 6.35
N HIS A 171 3.19 -4.75 7.32
CA HIS A 171 3.37 -5.59 8.49
C HIS A 171 2.30 -5.31 9.55
N SER A 172 2.13 -4.03 9.90
CA SER A 172 1.19 -3.57 10.92
C SER A 172 0.83 -2.11 10.67
N ALA A 173 -0.41 -1.76 11.05
CA ALA A 173 -0.88 -0.39 11.06
C ALA A 173 -1.35 -0.02 12.48
N PHE A 174 -0.87 1.10 13.00
CA PHE A 174 -1.19 1.61 14.33
C PHE A 174 -1.93 2.93 14.22
N VAL A 175 -2.88 3.16 15.12
CA VAL A 175 -3.58 4.44 15.25
C VAL A 175 -3.20 5.06 16.58
N ILE A 176 -2.64 6.26 16.54
CA ILE A 176 -2.25 7.07 17.68
C ILE A 176 -3.36 8.07 17.97
N ASP A 177 -3.72 8.23 19.25
CA ASP A 177 -4.73 9.18 19.73
C ASP A 177 -6.05 9.16 18.93
N PRO A 178 -6.71 7.98 18.78
CA PRO A 178 -7.93 7.89 18.01
C PRO A 178 -9.06 8.74 18.61
N PRO A 179 -9.91 9.38 17.78
CA PRO A 179 -11.07 10.11 18.26
C PRO A 179 -12.05 9.21 19.03
N SER A 180 -12.80 9.81 19.95
CA SER A 180 -13.89 9.13 20.66
C SER A 180 -14.79 8.35 19.70
N LEU A 181 -15.21 7.15 20.12
CA LEU A 181 -16.00 6.19 19.35
C LEU A 181 -15.27 5.42 18.24
N PHE A 182 -14.01 5.73 17.93
CA PHE A 182 -13.22 4.97 16.93
C PHE A 182 -13.21 3.47 17.22
N SER A 183 -12.97 3.06 18.47
CA SER A 183 -12.88 1.65 18.86
C SER A 183 -14.19 0.88 18.60
N TYR A 184 -15.35 1.52 18.76
CA TYR A 184 -16.65 0.92 18.46
C TYR A 184 -16.86 0.77 16.95
N LEU A 185 -16.56 1.81 16.16
CA LEU A 185 -16.63 1.73 14.70
C LEU A 185 -15.66 0.69 14.14
N TRP A 186 -14.43 0.66 14.66
CA TRP A 186 -13.41 -0.30 14.25
C TRP A 186 -13.83 -1.74 14.53
N LYS A 187 -14.46 -2.03 15.68
CA LYS A 187 -15.01 -3.37 15.97
C LYS A 187 -15.99 -3.85 14.90
N GLY A 188 -16.82 -2.95 14.36
CA GLY A 188 -17.77 -3.29 13.29
C GLY A 188 -17.10 -3.52 11.93
N VAL A 189 -16.06 -2.74 11.61
CA VAL A 189 -15.42 -2.77 10.27
C VAL A 189 -14.29 -3.79 10.17
N ARG A 190 -13.57 -4.06 11.27
CA ARG A 190 -12.39 -4.94 11.32
C ARG A 190 -12.60 -6.30 10.64
N PRO A 191 -13.72 -7.03 10.85
CA PRO A 191 -13.91 -8.33 10.19
C PRO A 191 -13.86 -8.25 8.66
N PHE A 192 -14.36 -7.17 8.06
CA PHE A 192 -14.34 -6.96 6.62
C PHE A 192 -12.94 -6.66 6.10
N VAL A 193 -12.15 -5.90 6.87
CA VAL A 193 -10.74 -5.63 6.57
C VAL A 193 -9.92 -6.92 6.63
N GLU A 194 -10.13 -7.75 7.65
CA GLU A 194 -9.45 -9.04 7.79
C GLU A 194 -9.84 -10.01 6.66
N LEU A 195 -11.13 -10.11 6.31
CA LEU A 195 -11.57 -10.93 5.18
C LEU A 195 -10.95 -10.48 3.85
N SER A 196 -10.84 -9.15 3.62
CA SER A 196 -10.24 -8.61 2.41
C SER A 196 -8.72 -8.82 2.30
N THR A 197 -8.03 -8.96 3.44
CA THR A 197 -6.57 -9.18 3.48
C THR A 197 -6.20 -10.66 3.49
N VAL A 198 -7.14 -11.57 3.76
CA VAL A 198 -6.93 -13.03 3.93
C VAL A 198 -7.45 -13.89 2.76
N THR A 199 -7.90 -13.31 1.63
CA THR A 199 -8.37 -14.08 0.45
C THR A 199 -7.60 -13.77 -0.83
#